data_AF-A0A1I8GAC7-F1
#
_entry.id   AF-A0A1I8GAC7-F1
#
_cell.length_a   1.000
_cell.length_b   1.000
_cell.length_c   1.000
_cell.angle_alpha   90.00
_cell.angle_beta   90.00
_cell.angle_gamma   90.00
#
_symmetry.space_group_name_H-M   'P 1'
#
loop_
_entity.id
_entity.type
_entity.pdbx_description
1 polymer ?
#
loop_
_entity_poly.entity_id
_entity_poly.type
_entity_poly.pdbx_seq_one_letter_code
_entity_poly.pdbx_strand_id
1 'polypeptide(L)'
;MLPLKYSILVAALAFGLAYWLNYRHQLLGQQSAQHLEHMRLVARQMAVAENYSLSALRRPRIAVGLGACVDIVISANDFWSIFDLKKLAEQAPKEGFDNYPEHLRSMAEFRQMFGFFFKQGAAAERYLDNQAVFSDIIARLKSASNSVARRFSLGGNAPTMANRLAGDGADVLLGATLTPEYRAALHRRVILTGMDESVDYHVSVEYEVGDEWSGVRAPRANRFIFHRDQGNSRLTSLPDFRSSLTAFRPDVLVIGGLQLMDGIPYANSSEPEALLSNLGGFLSEQTQPLIHFEMASFADADMLKLVIRHVLSNADSVGLNEQELPNLVSVLETGKPIVLSAAYPRVATMLDLMRRLYAALRDLPGGRHVSRIHLHTLGFQAILTRSNSRWVNSRSAAARAALVAHRFTCSVPDVD
;
A
#
# COMPACT_ATOMS: atom_id res chain seq x y z
N MET A 1 27.11 56.84 -28.52
CA MET A 1 26.40 57.34 -27.33
C MET A 1 24.91 57.09 -27.53
N LEU A 2 24.31 56.16 -26.80
CA LEU A 2 22.84 56.08 -26.78
C LEU A 2 22.31 57.40 -26.19
N PRO A 3 21.25 58.01 -26.75
CA PRO A 3 20.72 59.25 -26.21
C PRO A 3 20.27 59.04 -24.77
N LEU A 4 20.63 59.95 -23.86
CA LEU A 4 20.35 59.93 -22.42
C LEU A 4 18.89 59.54 -22.09
N LYS A 5 17.94 59.88 -22.98
CA LYS A 5 16.52 59.53 -22.91
C LYS A 5 16.25 58.01 -22.93
N TYR A 6 17.01 57.24 -23.72
CA TYR A 6 16.84 55.78 -23.79
C TYR A 6 17.40 55.08 -22.56
N SER A 7 18.49 55.59 -21.98
CA SER A 7 19.06 55.05 -20.73
C SER A 7 18.12 55.20 -19.54
N ILE A 8 17.41 56.33 -19.45
CA ILE A 8 16.40 56.57 -18.40
C ILE A 8 15.20 55.62 -18.58
N LEU A 9 14.75 55.42 -19.82
CA LEU A 9 13.62 54.52 -20.11
C LEU A 9 13.94 53.06 -19.75
N VAL A 10 15.14 52.59 -20.09
CA VAL A 10 15.61 51.23 -19.77
C VAL A 10 15.74 51.05 -18.26
N ALA A 11 16.28 52.03 -17.53
CA ALA A 11 16.38 51.98 -16.08
C ALA A 11 14.99 51.95 -15.40
N ALA A 12 14.04 52.75 -15.90
CA ALA A 12 12.68 52.77 -15.38
C ALA A 12 11.94 51.43 -15.61
N LEU A 13 12.12 50.81 -16.78
CA LEU A 13 11.56 49.49 -17.09
C LEU A 13 12.17 48.38 -16.23
N ALA A 14 13.49 48.41 -16.02
CA ALA A 14 14.18 47.45 -15.16
C ALA A 14 13.70 47.56 -13.70
N PHE A 15 13.55 48.79 -13.19
CA PHE A 15 13.01 49.02 -11.85
C PHE A 15 11.55 48.58 -11.73
N GLY A 16 10.71 48.88 -12.73
CA GLY A 16 9.31 48.44 -12.77
C GLY A 16 9.17 46.92 -12.78
N LEU A 17 10.01 46.22 -13.55
CA LEU A 17 10.05 44.76 -13.59
C LEU A 17 10.51 44.17 -12.25
N ALA A 18 11.59 44.71 -11.66
CA ALA A 18 12.07 44.27 -10.35
C ALA A 18 11.04 44.49 -9.24
N TYR A 19 10.37 45.65 -9.23
CA TYR A 19 9.28 45.95 -8.30
C TYR A 19 8.09 45.00 -8.49
N TRP A 20 7.68 44.73 -9.74
CA TRP A 20 6.59 43.80 -10.03
C TRP A 20 6.92 42.35 -9.64
N LEU A 21 8.14 41.89 -9.91
CA LEU A 21 8.61 40.56 -9.50
C LEU A 21 8.66 40.43 -7.97
N ASN A 22 9.16 41.46 -7.27
CA ASN A 22 9.18 41.48 -5.81
C ASN A 22 7.77 41.52 -5.21
N TYR A 23 6.88 42.34 -5.77
CA TYR A 23 5.47 42.42 -5.36
C TYR A 23 4.74 41.09 -5.59
N ARG A 24 4.97 40.43 -6.74
CA ARG A 24 4.42 39.10 -7.04
C ARG A 24 4.98 38.03 -6.10
N HIS A 25 6.27 38.08 -5.78
CA HIS A 25 6.90 37.20 -4.80
C HIS A 25 6.31 37.41 -3.40
N GLN A 26 6.06 38.66 -2.99
CA GLN A 26 5.40 38.99 -1.72
C GLN A 26 3.94 38.52 -1.69
N LEU A 27 3.18 38.67 -2.77
CA LEU A 27 1.81 38.15 -2.89
C LEU A 27 1.77 36.62 -2.82
N LEU A 28 2.65 35.92 -3.53
CA LEU A 28 2.79 34.47 -3.44
C LEU A 28 3.25 34.04 -2.04
N GLY A 29 4.14 34.81 -1.41
CA GLY A 29 4.56 34.64 -0.02
C GLY A 29 3.42 34.84 0.99
N GLN A 30 2.54 35.81 0.78
CA GLN A 30 1.37 36.05 1.62
C GLN A 30 0.29 34.98 1.41
N GLN A 31 0.01 34.57 0.18
CA GLN A 31 -0.91 33.48 -0.11
C GLN A 31 -0.41 32.16 0.48
N SER A 32 0.90 31.87 0.38
CA SER A 32 1.49 30.68 1.00
C SER A 32 1.48 30.75 2.53
N ALA A 33 1.73 31.92 3.14
CA ALA A 33 1.62 32.09 4.58
C ALA A 33 0.18 31.95 5.10
N GLN A 34 -0.81 32.55 4.43
CA GLN A 34 -2.23 32.39 4.76
C GLN A 34 -2.69 30.95 4.58
N HIS A 35 -2.24 30.28 3.53
CA HIS A 35 -2.53 28.87 3.29
C HIS A 35 -1.93 27.98 4.38
N LEU A 36 -0.68 28.26 4.79
CA LEU A 36 -0.01 27.54 5.86
C LEU A 36 -0.71 27.72 7.21
N GLU A 37 -1.10 28.96 7.56
CA GLU A 37 -1.89 29.21 8.77
C GLU A 37 -3.25 28.50 8.75
N HIS A 38 -3.91 28.47 7.59
CA HIS A 38 -5.14 27.70 7.42
C HIS A 38 -4.90 26.20 7.63
N MET A 39 -3.82 25.64 7.07
CA MET A 39 -3.46 24.23 7.26
C MET A 39 -3.15 23.90 8.73
N ARG A 40 -2.41 24.76 9.43
CA ARG A 40 -2.15 24.63 10.88
C ARG A 40 -3.44 24.67 11.68
N LEU A 41 -4.35 25.58 11.36
CA LEU A 41 -5.66 25.64 12.01
C LEU A 41 -6.45 24.33 11.82
N VAL A 42 -6.49 23.79 10.60
CA VAL A 42 -7.15 22.52 10.30
C VAL A 42 -6.49 21.37 11.04
N ALA A 43 -5.14 21.31 11.09
CA ALA A 43 -4.40 20.32 11.85
C ALA A 43 -4.73 20.34 13.34
N ARG A 44 -4.78 21.54 13.95
CA ARG A 44 -5.17 21.71 15.35
C ARG A 44 -6.62 21.28 15.62
N GLN A 45 -7.55 21.62 14.71
CA GLN A 45 -8.94 21.16 14.82
C GLN A 45 -9.05 19.63 14.72
N MET A 46 -8.25 19.00 13.85
CA MET A 46 -8.17 17.55 13.78
C MET A 46 -7.60 16.96 15.08
N ALA A 47 -6.57 17.54 15.67
CA ALA A 47 -5.99 17.07 16.94
C ALA A 47 -7.00 17.15 18.11
N VAL A 48 -7.83 18.21 18.14
CA VAL A 48 -8.94 18.32 19.10
C VAL A 48 -9.98 17.23 18.84
N ALA A 49 -10.35 16.98 17.58
CA ALA A 49 -11.33 15.96 17.22
C ALA A 49 -10.84 14.53 17.50
N GLU A 50 -9.53 14.26 17.37
CA GLU A 50 -8.89 12.97 17.68
C GLU A 50 -9.07 12.57 19.16
N ASN A 51 -8.93 13.54 20.07
CA ASN A 51 -8.99 13.31 21.52
C ASN A 51 -10.42 13.19 22.08
N TYR A 52 -11.44 13.45 21.25
CA TYR A 52 -12.82 13.31 21.65
C TYR A 52 -13.16 11.81 21.78
N SER A 53 -13.27 11.33 23.03
CA SER A 53 -13.89 10.04 23.40
C SER A 53 -13.01 8.78 23.49
N LEU A 54 -11.74 8.90 23.92
CA LEU A 54 -10.92 7.71 24.25
C LEU A 54 -10.97 7.30 25.73
N SER A 55 -11.34 8.22 26.63
CA SER A 55 -11.25 8.01 28.09
C SER A 55 -12.31 7.09 28.68
N ALA A 56 -13.32 6.67 27.90
CA ALA A 56 -14.47 5.90 28.40
C ALA A 56 -14.60 4.48 27.83
N LEU A 57 -13.72 4.04 26.91
CA LEU A 57 -13.84 2.74 26.26
C LEU A 57 -12.87 1.71 26.86
N ARG A 58 -13.38 0.50 27.14
CA ARG A 58 -12.53 -0.68 27.35
C ARG A 58 -11.58 -0.80 26.15
N ARG A 59 -10.34 -1.20 26.40
CA ARG A 59 -9.35 -1.45 25.34
C ARG A 59 -9.95 -2.34 24.24
N PRO A 60 -9.90 -1.91 22.97
CA PRO A 60 -10.44 -2.69 21.88
C PRO A 60 -9.56 -3.92 21.64
N ARG A 61 -10.19 -5.06 21.37
CA ARG A 61 -9.52 -6.29 20.93
C ARG A 61 -9.70 -6.42 19.43
N ILE A 62 -8.62 -6.40 18.68
CA ILE A 62 -8.68 -6.38 17.21
C ILE A 62 -7.90 -7.58 16.67
N ALA A 63 -8.57 -8.42 15.88
CA ALA A 63 -7.91 -9.49 15.15
C ALA A 63 -7.59 -8.99 13.74
N VAL A 64 -6.36 -9.19 13.27
CA VAL A 64 -5.87 -8.73 11.97
C VAL A 64 -5.21 -9.88 11.24
N GLY A 65 -5.58 -10.10 9.99
CA GLY A 65 -4.96 -11.08 9.10
C GLY A 65 -5.13 -10.67 7.63
N LEU A 66 -4.63 -11.42 6.66
CA LEU A 66 -3.75 -12.58 6.84
C LEU A 66 -2.37 -12.28 6.27
N GLY A 67 -1.39 -12.95 6.87
CA GLY A 67 -0.06 -13.05 6.31
C GLY A 67 0.91 -11.99 6.79
N ALA A 68 2.19 -12.27 6.55
CA ALA A 68 3.30 -11.39 6.82
C ALA A 68 4.43 -11.71 5.86
N CYS A 69 5.26 -10.71 5.57
CA CYS A 69 6.46 -10.91 4.79
C CYS A 69 7.62 -10.12 5.41
N VAL A 70 8.79 -10.28 4.82
CA VAL A 70 9.94 -9.42 5.07
C VAL A 70 10.26 -8.65 3.81
N ASP A 71 10.13 -7.33 3.89
CA ASP A 71 10.52 -6.43 2.82
C ASP A 71 12.04 -6.23 2.87
N ILE A 72 12.69 -6.51 1.74
CA ILE A 72 14.09 -6.18 1.48
C ILE A 72 14.10 -5.00 0.52
N VAL A 73 14.48 -3.82 1.01
CA VAL A 73 14.61 -2.62 0.19
C VAL A 73 16.09 -2.38 -0.12
N ILE A 74 16.41 -2.20 -1.40
CA ILE A 74 17.78 -2.03 -1.89
C ILE A 74 17.78 -1.15 -3.15
N SER A 75 18.82 -0.32 -3.31
CA SER A 75 18.97 0.47 -4.54
C SER A 75 19.31 -0.44 -5.72
N ALA A 76 18.95 -0.04 -6.95
CA ALA A 76 19.27 -0.80 -8.15
C ALA A 76 20.78 -0.99 -8.28
N ASN A 77 21.57 0.06 -8.05
CA ASN A 77 23.02 0.01 -8.12
C ASN A 77 23.60 -1.02 -7.13
N ASP A 78 23.14 -0.99 -5.87
CA ASP A 78 23.56 -1.92 -4.83
C ASP A 78 23.13 -3.35 -5.16
N PHE A 79 21.89 -3.55 -5.59
CA PHE A 79 21.37 -4.86 -5.98
C PHE A 79 22.24 -5.48 -7.06
N TRP A 80 22.49 -4.73 -8.13
CA TRP A 80 23.27 -5.20 -9.27
C TRP A 80 24.75 -5.43 -8.93
N SER A 81 25.31 -4.74 -7.94
CA SER A 81 26.69 -4.95 -7.47
C SER A 81 26.93 -6.31 -6.81
N ILE A 82 25.87 -6.96 -6.31
CA ILE A 82 25.94 -8.28 -5.65
C ILE A 82 26.09 -9.41 -6.69
N PHE A 83 25.73 -9.16 -7.95
CA PHE A 83 25.76 -10.14 -9.02
C PHE A 83 26.91 -9.87 -10.00
N ASP A 84 27.41 -10.93 -10.63
CA ASP A 84 28.45 -10.80 -11.66
C ASP A 84 27.85 -10.20 -12.94
N LEU A 85 27.98 -8.89 -13.09
CA LEU A 85 27.45 -8.15 -14.23
C LEU A 85 28.09 -8.55 -15.56
N LYS A 86 29.34 -9.05 -15.58
CA LYS A 86 29.99 -9.51 -16.82
C LYS A 86 29.34 -10.81 -17.29
N LYS A 87 29.19 -11.76 -16.38
CA LYS A 87 28.52 -13.03 -16.67
C LYS A 87 27.05 -12.83 -17.05
N LEU A 88 26.36 -11.87 -16.41
CA LEU A 88 24.99 -11.51 -16.77
C LEU A 88 24.90 -10.77 -18.10
N ALA A 89 25.89 -9.94 -18.45
CA ALA A 89 25.94 -9.25 -19.74
C ALA A 89 26.19 -10.22 -20.91
N GLU A 90 27.00 -11.27 -20.71
CA GLU A 90 27.17 -12.35 -21.69
C GLU A 90 25.88 -13.13 -21.94
N GLN A 91 24.96 -13.14 -20.96
CA GLN A 91 23.65 -13.79 -21.02
C GLN A 91 22.51 -12.82 -21.37
N ALA A 92 22.82 -11.54 -21.56
CA ALA A 92 21.84 -10.53 -21.90
C ALA A 92 21.24 -10.78 -23.29
N PRO A 93 19.92 -10.59 -23.48
CA PRO A 93 19.35 -10.55 -24.81
C PRO A 93 20.10 -9.54 -25.70
N LYS A 94 20.34 -9.90 -26.96
CA LYS A 94 20.94 -8.97 -27.95
C LYS A 94 19.98 -7.82 -28.32
N GLU A 95 18.70 -8.00 -28.00
CA GLU A 95 17.64 -7.01 -28.17
C GLU A 95 17.62 -6.08 -26.96
N GLY A 96 17.32 -4.79 -27.18
CA GLY A 96 17.25 -3.80 -26.11
C GLY A 96 16.12 -4.06 -25.10
N PHE A 97 15.88 -3.10 -24.21
CA PHE A 97 14.83 -3.18 -23.18
C PHE A 97 13.45 -2.71 -23.68
N ASP A 98 13.10 -3.04 -24.92
CA ASP A 98 11.83 -2.62 -25.54
C ASP A 98 10.69 -3.61 -25.29
N ASN A 99 11.01 -4.85 -24.86
CA ASN A 99 10.06 -5.89 -24.46
C ASN A 99 10.54 -6.58 -23.18
N TYR A 100 9.65 -7.29 -22.49
CA TYR A 100 9.94 -8.10 -21.31
C TYR A 100 9.30 -9.49 -21.41
N PRO A 101 9.87 -10.53 -20.77
CA PRO A 101 9.28 -11.86 -20.76
C PRO A 101 7.98 -11.87 -19.95
N GLU A 102 7.01 -12.69 -20.36
CA GLU A 102 5.72 -12.79 -19.65
C GLU A 102 5.86 -13.30 -18.21
N HIS A 103 6.86 -14.17 -17.98
CA HIS A 103 7.11 -14.78 -16.69
C HIS A 103 8.54 -14.52 -16.20
N LEU A 104 8.72 -14.60 -14.88
CA LEU A 104 9.98 -14.37 -14.22
C LEU A 104 10.49 -15.68 -13.58
N ARG A 105 11.42 -16.37 -14.23
CA ARG A 105 11.91 -17.69 -13.79
C ARG A 105 13.43 -17.75 -13.62
N SER A 106 14.16 -16.77 -14.14
CA SER A 106 15.61 -16.74 -14.16
C SER A 106 16.16 -15.34 -13.95
N MET A 107 17.46 -15.26 -13.64
CA MET A 107 18.14 -13.99 -13.44
C MET A 107 18.29 -13.18 -14.74
N ALA A 108 18.37 -13.87 -15.89
CA ALA A 108 18.40 -13.23 -17.20
C ALA A 108 17.04 -12.60 -17.55
N GLU A 109 15.94 -13.32 -17.29
CA GLU A 109 14.58 -12.77 -17.43
C GLU A 109 14.34 -11.60 -16.48
N PHE A 110 14.80 -11.70 -15.22
CA PHE A 110 14.73 -10.59 -14.27
C PHE A 110 15.44 -9.35 -14.82
N ARG A 111 16.67 -9.52 -15.32
CA ARG A 111 17.43 -8.43 -15.93
C ARG A 111 16.68 -7.78 -17.09
N GLN A 112 16.11 -8.58 -18.00
CA GLN A 112 15.35 -8.05 -19.13
C GLN A 112 14.10 -7.28 -18.67
N MET A 113 13.33 -7.88 -17.76
CA MET A 113 12.10 -7.30 -17.23
C MET A 113 12.37 -6.03 -16.43
N PHE A 114 13.34 -6.06 -15.51
CA PHE A 114 13.79 -4.89 -14.76
C PHE A 114 14.19 -3.75 -15.70
N GLY A 115 15.00 -4.04 -16.73
CA GLY A 115 15.43 -3.04 -17.69
C GLY A 115 14.29 -2.38 -18.47
N PHE A 116 13.26 -3.14 -18.85
CA PHE A 116 12.07 -2.60 -19.50
C PHE A 116 11.34 -1.60 -18.60
N PHE A 117 11.07 -1.97 -17.34
CA PHE A 117 10.36 -1.09 -16.39
C PHE A 117 11.22 0.11 -15.98
N PHE A 118 12.52 -0.10 -15.77
CA PHE A 118 13.50 0.94 -15.47
C PHE A 118 13.56 2.00 -16.59
N LYS A 119 13.65 1.57 -17.86
CA LYS A 119 13.65 2.45 -19.04
C LYS A 119 12.40 3.33 -19.10
N GLN A 120 11.25 2.82 -18.68
CA GLN A 120 9.98 3.56 -18.65
C GLN A 120 9.78 4.35 -17.35
N GLY A 121 10.56 4.06 -16.31
CA GLY A 121 10.32 4.51 -14.95
C GLY A 121 8.99 4.02 -14.38
N ALA A 122 8.50 2.86 -14.81
CA ALA A 122 7.23 2.31 -14.38
C ALA A 122 7.38 1.38 -13.18
N ALA A 123 6.38 1.36 -12.30
CA ALA A 123 6.35 0.43 -11.17
C ALA A 123 5.97 -0.96 -11.69
N ALA A 124 6.52 -2.00 -11.06
CA ALA A 124 6.11 -3.37 -11.32
C ALA A 124 6.25 -4.21 -10.06
N GLU A 125 5.39 -5.21 -9.94
CA GLU A 125 5.46 -6.26 -8.93
C GLU A 125 5.26 -7.61 -9.63
N ARG A 126 6.17 -8.56 -9.41
CA ARG A 126 6.22 -9.81 -10.19
C ARG A 126 6.56 -11.02 -9.34
N TYR A 127 5.87 -12.12 -9.60
CA TYR A 127 6.15 -13.40 -8.97
C TYR A 127 7.34 -14.10 -9.64
N LEU A 128 8.34 -14.50 -8.84
CA LEU A 128 9.50 -15.28 -9.29
C LEU A 128 9.23 -16.78 -9.10
N ASP A 129 9.08 -17.51 -10.20
CA ASP A 129 8.58 -18.89 -10.17
C ASP A 129 9.64 -19.95 -9.84
N ASN A 130 10.92 -19.64 -9.96
CA ASN A 130 11.99 -20.59 -9.65
C ASN A 130 12.49 -20.44 -8.21
N GLN A 131 12.17 -21.42 -7.36
CA GLN A 131 12.60 -21.45 -5.95
C GLN A 131 14.12 -21.36 -5.80
N ALA A 132 14.90 -22.05 -6.64
CA ALA A 132 16.35 -22.09 -6.51
C ALA A 132 16.96 -20.72 -6.84
N VAL A 133 16.46 -20.05 -7.89
CA VAL A 133 16.88 -18.70 -8.26
C VAL A 133 16.50 -17.70 -7.16
N PHE A 134 15.26 -17.76 -6.66
CA PHE A 134 14.83 -16.88 -5.58
C PHE A 134 15.67 -17.06 -4.32
N SER A 135 15.92 -18.32 -3.92
CA SER A 135 16.71 -18.64 -2.73
C SER A 135 18.17 -18.18 -2.86
N ASP A 136 18.79 -18.32 -4.03
CA ASP A 136 20.14 -17.80 -4.30
C ASP A 136 20.17 -16.26 -4.18
N ILE A 137 19.18 -15.56 -4.74
CA ILE A 137 19.06 -14.09 -4.60
C ILE A 137 18.96 -13.69 -3.13
N ILE A 138 18.06 -14.31 -2.35
CA ILE A 138 17.91 -14.00 -0.92
C ILE A 138 19.18 -14.33 -0.14
N ALA A 139 19.84 -15.46 -0.41
CA ALA A 139 21.10 -15.82 0.25
C ALA A 139 22.22 -14.81 -0.02
N ARG A 140 22.33 -14.32 -1.26
CA ARG A 140 23.26 -13.24 -1.64
C ARG A 140 22.89 -11.91 -0.98
N LEU A 141 21.60 -11.58 -0.91
CA LEU A 141 21.09 -10.40 -0.21
C LEU A 141 21.30 -10.46 1.30
N LYS A 142 21.44 -11.64 1.89
CA LYS A 142 21.80 -11.77 3.32
C LYS A 142 23.31 -11.73 3.55
N SER A 143 24.09 -12.26 2.60
CA SER A 143 25.54 -12.47 2.76
C SER A 143 26.42 -11.35 2.19
N ALA A 144 25.90 -10.43 1.37
CA ALA A 144 26.76 -9.37 0.82
C ALA A 144 27.39 -8.48 1.91
N SER A 145 28.46 -7.78 1.53
CA SER A 145 29.18 -6.87 2.42
C SER A 145 28.27 -5.78 3.02
N ASN A 146 28.58 -5.32 4.23
CA ASN A 146 27.94 -4.16 4.87
C ASN A 146 28.09 -2.86 4.07
N SER A 147 29.01 -2.80 3.11
CA SER A 147 29.12 -1.68 2.16
C SER A 147 27.95 -1.58 1.18
N VAL A 148 27.14 -2.65 1.06
CA VAL A 148 25.94 -2.68 0.21
C VAL A 148 24.73 -2.37 1.08
N ALA A 149 24.19 -1.16 0.93
CA ALA A 149 23.09 -0.69 1.76
C ALA A 149 21.78 -1.41 1.40
N ARG A 150 21.14 -1.99 2.41
CA ARG A 150 19.83 -2.66 2.27
C ARG A 150 19.12 -2.71 3.60
N ARG A 151 17.80 -2.60 3.54
CA ARG A 151 16.95 -2.58 4.73
C ARG A 151 16.04 -3.79 4.72
N PHE A 152 16.10 -4.57 5.79
CA PHE A 152 15.14 -5.63 6.09
C PHE A 152 14.12 -5.08 7.07
N SER A 153 12.84 -5.20 6.75
CA SER A 153 11.76 -4.82 7.65
C SER A 153 10.61 -5.78 7.59
N LEU A 154 9.92 -5.95 8.72
CA LEU A 154 8.64 -6.64 8.76
C LEU A 154 7.65 -5.92 7.82
N GLY A 155 7.18 -6.65 6.83
CA GLY A 155 6.29 -6.18 5.77
C GLY A 155 4.90 -6.81 5.84
N GLY A 156 4.04 -6.37 4.92
CA GLY A 156 2.67 -6.84 4.80
C GLY A 156 1.66 -5.94 5.51
N ASN A 157 0.43 -5.91 4.96
CA ASN A 157 -0.65 -5.06 5.47
C ASN A 157 -1.02 -5.45 6.91
N ALA A 158 -1.13 -6.75 7.20
CA ALA A 158 -1.59 -7.22 8.51
C ALA A 158 -0.59 -6.91 9.65
N PRO A 159 0.73 -7.18 9.55
CA PRO A 159 1.67 -6.82 10.61
C PRO A 159 1.80 -5.31 10.81
N THR A 160 1.76 -4.54 9.73
CA THR A 160 1.80 -3.07 9.78
C THR A 160 0.60 -2.52 10.56
N MET A 161 -0.62 -2.96 10.21
CA MET A 161 -1.83 -2.60 10.94
C MET A 161 -1.78 -3.08 12.40
N ALA A 162 -1.32 -4.31 12.64
CA ALA A 162 -1.26 -4.89 13.98
C ALA A 162 -0.36 -4.07 14.92
N ASN A 163 0.84 -3.70 14.45
CA ASN A 163 1.76 -2.86 15.20
C ASN A 163 1.18 -1.46 15.47
N ARG A 164 0.53 -0.85 14.47
CA ARG A 164 -0.10 0.46 14.63
C ARG A 164 -1.23 0.42 15.67
N LEU A 165 -2.16 -0.51 15.52
CA LEU A 165 -3.31 -0.68 16.43
C LEU A 165 -2.85 -0.97 17.86
N ALA A 166 -1.82 -1.79 18.04
CA ALA A 166 -1.26 -2.11 19.34
C ALA A 166 -0.54 -0.90 19.99
N GLY A 167 0.16 -0.10 19.19
CA GLY A 167 0.74 1.18 19.60
C GLY A 167 -0.32 2.21 20.00
N ASP A 168 -1.49 2.16 19.35
CA ASP A 168 -2.67 2.97 19.67
C ASP A 168 -3.45 2.48 20.91
N GLY A 169 -2.99 1.40 21.55
CA GLY A 169 -3.54 0.90 22.82
C GLY A 169 -4.51 -0.28 22.70
N ALA A 170 -4.70 -0.84 21.50
CA ALA A 170 -5.45 -2.07 21.32
C ALA A 170 -4.67 -3.30 21.81
N ASP A 171 -5.41 -4.34 22.19
CA ASP A 171 -4.87 -5.69 22.25
C ASP A 171 -5.11 -6.34 20.88
N VAL A 172 -4.08 -6.95 20.29
CA VAL A 172 -4.13 -7.37 18.89
C VAL A 172 -3.80 -8.84 18.73
N LEU A 173 -4.60 -9.56 17.95
CA LEU A 173 -4.29 -10.91 17.47
C LEU A 173 -3.87 -10.81 16.00
N LEU A 174 -2.70 -11.30 15.65
CA LEU A 174 -2.17 -11.27 14.28
C LEU A 174 -2.17 -12.68 13.67
N GLY A 175 -3.01 -12.86 12.65
CA GLY A 175 -3.06 -14.03 11.79
C GLY A 175 -1.94 -14.03 10.76
N ALA A 176 -0.76 -14.46 11.18
CA ALA A 176 0.41 -14.60 10.32
C ALA A 176 1.36 -15.65 10.87
N THR A 177 2.31 -16.06 10.03
CA THR A 177 3.48 -16.86 10.42
C THR A 177 4.72 -15.99 10.31
N LEU A 178 5.58 -16.03 11.33
CA LEU A 178 6.87 -15.33 11.34
C LEU A 178 7.93 -16.21 11.98
N THR A 179 9.17 -16.00 11.56
CA THR A 179 10.33 -16.55 12.27
C THR A 179 10.53 -15.85 13.62
N PRO A 180 11.26 -16.47 14.57
CA PRO A 180 11.57 -15.85 15.86
C PRO A 180 12.25 -14.48 15.74
N GLU A 181 13.08 -14.29 14.72
CA GLU A 181 13.78 -13.03 14.43
C GLU A 181 12.79 -11.89 14.18
N TYR A 182 11.84 -12.07 13.27
CA TYR A 182 10.89 -11.01 12.90
C TYR A 182 9.74 -10.87 13.88
N ARG A 183 9.48 -11.87 14.73
CA ARG A 183 8.55 -11.74 15.86
C ARG A 183 8.97 -10.63 16.82
N ALA A 184 10.27 -10.40 17.00
CA ALA A 184 10.78 -9.35 17.90
C ALA A 184 10.44 -7.93 17.41
N ALA A 185 10.14 -7.75 16.12
CA ALA A 185 9.69 -6.48 15.56
C ALA A 185 8.20 -6.17 15.84
N LEU A 186 7.45 -7.13 16.40
CA LEU A 186 6.07 -6.90 16.80
C LEU A 186 5.99 -6.14 18.12
N HIS A 187 5.03 -5.22 18.20
CA HIS A 187 4.69 -4.56 19.45
C HIS A 187 4.26 -5.60 20.50
N ARG A 188 4.67 -5.41 21.77
CA ARG A 188 4.45 -6.38 22.87
C ARG A 188 2.99 -6.80 23.14
N ARG A 189 2.02 -6.07 22.59
CA ARG A 189 0.56 -6.37 22.70
C ARG A 189 0.01 -7.13 21.49
N VAL A 190 0.85 -7.45 20.51
CA VAL A 190 0.48 -8.28 19.37
C VAL A 190 0.72 -9.74 19.75
N ILE A 191 -0.33 -10.54 19.69
CA ILE A 191 -0.32 -11.98 19.86
C ILE A 191 -0.29 -12.60 18.46
N LEU A 192 0.83 -13.18 18.08
CA LEU A 192 0.99 -13.90 16.82
C LEU A 192 0.40 -15.31 16.92
N THR A 193 -0.38 -15.74 15.93
CA THR A 193 -1.06 -17.05 15.95
C THR A 193 -0.21 -18.21 15.46
N GLY A 194 0.68 -17.99 14.48
CA GLY A 194 1.53 -19.03 13.90
C GLY A 194 3.02 -18.76 14.12
N MET A 195 3.82 -19.83 14.16
CA MET A 195 5.28 -19.75 14.10
C MET A 195 5.76 -20.64 12.97
N ASP A 196 6.76 -20.17 12.23
CA ASP A 196 7.33 -20.87 11.08
C ASP A 196 8.87 -20.79 11.14
N GLU A 197 9.53 -21.77 10.53
CA GLU A 197 10.97 -21.78 10.33
C GLU A 197 11.41 -20.85 9.20
N SER A 198 10.48 -20.52 8.30
CA SER A 198 10.70 -19.66 7.13
C SER A 198 9.78 -18.43 7.12
N VAL A 199 10.13 -17.46 6.27
CA VAL A 199 9.30 -16.28 6.02
C VAL A 199 9.35 -15.95 4.54
N ASP A 200 8.24 -15.46 4.00
CA ASP A 200 8.17 -14.96 2.63
C ASP A 200 8.93 -13.61 2.53
N TYR A 201 9.84 -13.50 1.56
CA TYR A 201 10.60 -12.28 1.30
C TYR A 201 10.03 -11.55 0.08
N HIS A 202 9.93 -10.24 0.18
CA HIS A 202 9.54 -9.35 -0.92
C HIS A 202 10.72 -8.40 -1.16
N VAL A 203 11.27 -8.39 -2.38
CA VAL A 203 12.45 -7.59 -2.70
C VAL A 203 12.02 -6.39 -3.52
N SER A 204 12.22 -5.19 -2.98
CA SER A 204 12.00 -3.90 -3.66
C SER A 204 13.34 -3.35 -4.14
N VAL A 205 13.55 -3.36 -5.44
CA VAL A 205 14.71 -2.78 -6.11
C VAL A 205 14.35 -1.37 -6.56
N GLU A 206 14.85 -0.36 -5.83
CA GLU A 206 14.50 1.05 -6.01
C GLU A 206 15.52 1.78 -6.89
N TYR A 207 15.07 2.74 -7.67
CA TYR A 207 15.91 3.57 -8.52
C TYR A 207 15.39 5.00 -8.56
N GLU A 208 16.31 5.94 -8.71
CA GLU A 208 16.05 7.38 -8.70
C GLU A 208 15.93 7.96 -10.11
N VAL A 209 15.45 9.20 -10.18
CA VAL A 209 15.44 9.96 -11.45
C VAL A 209 16.87 10.11 -11.94
N GLY A 210 17.12 9.71 -13.19
CA GLY A 210 18.41 9.89 -13.82
C GLY A 210 19.46 8.81 -13.51
N ASP A 211 19.14 7.79 -12.71
CA ASP A 211 20.01 6.62 -12.57
C ASP A 211 20.30 6.01 -13.95
N GLU A 212 21.56 5.58 -14.16
CA GLU A 212 22.00 4.91 -15.37
C GLU A 212 22.32 3.45 -15.09
N TRP A 213 21.73 2.56 -15.86
CA TRP A 213 21.98 1.13 -15.74
C TRP A 213 21.89 0.45 -17.12
N SER A 214 22.88 -0.36 -17.48
CA SER A 214 22.94 -1.06 -18.78
C SER A 214 22.67 -0.17 -20.00
N GLY A 215 23.17 1.08 -19.98
CA GLY A 215 23.02 2.03 -21.09
C GLY A 215 21.63 2.66 -21.24
N VAL A 216 20.73 2.45 -20.27
CA VAL A 216 19.45 3.16 -20.17
C VAL A 216 19.43 4.06 -18.94
N ARG A 217 18.60 5.10 -18.99
CA ARG A 217 18.43 6.08 -17.91
C ARG A 217 16.98 6.10 -17.42
N ALA A 218 16.77 6.05 -16.12
CA ALA A 218 15.45 6.12 -15.53
C ALA A 218 14.84 7.54 -15.67
N PRO A 219 13.64 7.71 -16.27
CA PRO A 219 13.01 9.02 -16.43
C PRO A 219 12.31 9.52 -15.15
N ARG A 220 12.08 8.63 -14.17
CA ARG A 220 11.48 8.94 -12.87
C ARG A 220 11.95 7.96 -11.80
N ALA A 221 11.92 8.40 -10.55
CA ALA A 221 12.14 7.51 -9.41
C ALA A 221 10.99 6.49 -9.31
N ASN A 222 11.35 5.23 -9.10
CA ASN A 222 10.38 4.16 -8.92
C ASN A 222 11.04 2.90 -8.34
N ARG A 223 10.26 1.81 -8.25
CA ARG A 223 10.71 0.53 -7.72
C ARG A 223 10.19 -0.64 -8.53
N PHE A 224 10.99 -1.71 -8.58
CA PHE A 224 10.59 -3.01 -9.10
C PHE A 224 10.55 -4.01 -7.95
N ILE A 225 9.38 -4.60 -7.69
CA ILE A 225 9.18 -5.56 -6.62
C ILE A 225 9.14 -6.97 -7.22
N PHE A 226 9.80 -7.92 -6.58
CA PHE A 226 9.59 -9.33 -6.86
C PHE A 226 9.58 -10.17 -5.59
N HIS A 227 8.79 -11.23 -5.62
CA HIS A 227 8.59 -12.12 -4.48
C HIS A 227 8.34 -13.54 -4.97
N ARG A 228 8.52 -14.52 -4.07
CA ARG A 228 8.01 -15.88 -4.24
C ARG A 228 7.18 -16.24 -3.03
N ASP A 229 6.07 -15.53 -2.90
CA ASP A 229 5.21 -15.66 -1.74
C ASP A 229 4.31 -16.89 -1.91
N GLN A 230 4.54 -17.93 -1.11
CA GLN A 230 3.77 -19.17 -1.16
C GLN A 230 2.83 -19.31 0.03
N GLY A 231 3.19 -18.75 1.18
CA GLY A 231 2.38 -18.81 2.38
C GLY A 231 1.17 -17.89 2.29
N ASN A 232 1.41 -16.60 2.04
CA ASN A 232 0.34 -15.61 2.03
C ASN A 232 -0.60 -15.79 0.84
N SER A 233 -0.07 -16.16 -0.33
CA SER A 233 -0.88 -16.47 -1.54
C SER A 233 -1.79 -17.70 -1.40
N ARG A 234 -1.55 -18.56 -0.40
CA ARG A 234 -2.37 -19.74 -0.06
C ARG A 234 -3.05 -19.64 1.29
N LEU A 235 -3.02 -18.47 1.93
CA LEU A 235 -3.66 -18.21 3.22
C LEU A 235 -3.25 -19.23 4.29
N THR A 236 -1.98 -19.67 4.30
CA THR A 236 -1.51 -20.76 5.19
C THR A 236 -1.65 -20.44 6.67
N SER A 237 -1.73 -19.16 7.04
CA SER A 237 -1.97 -18.69 8.41
C SER A 237 -3.43 -18.74 8.86
N LEU A 238 -4.39 -18.99 7.95
CA LEU A 238 -5.83 -19.01 8.28
C LEU A 238 -6.21 -20.07 9.33
N PRO A 239 -5.70 -21.32 9.32
CA PRO A 239 -6.07 -22.32 10.32
C PRO A 239 -5.72 -21.90 11.76
N ASP A 240 -4.49 -21.44 12.00
CA ASP A 240 -4.03 -20.97 13.32
C ASP A 240 -4.74 -19.68 13.74
N PHE A 241 -5.01 -18.81 12.77
CA PHE A 241 -5.79 -17.61 13.02
C PHE A 241 -7.21 -17.92 13.46
N ARG A 242 -7.88 -18.87 12.77
CA ARG A 242 -9.24 -19.34 13.10
C ARG A 242 -9.28 -19.97 14.49
N SER A 243 -8.33 -20.83 14.84
CA SER A 243 -8.31 -21.52 16.13
C SER A 243 -8.11 -20.55 17.30
N SER A 244 -7.30 -19.51 17.11
CA SER A 244 -7.02 -18.50 18.14
C SER A 244 -8.14 -17.48 18.33
N LEU A 245 -8.97 -17.27 17.31
CA LEU A 245 -10.02 -16.24 17.31
C LEU A 245 -11.07 -16.44 18.41
N THR A 246 -11.45 -17.70 18.68
CA THR A 246 -12.48 -18.05 19.66
C THR A 246 -12.08 -17.62 21.08
N ALA A 247 -10.83 -17.88 21.47
CA ALA A 247 -10.32 -17.47 22.78
C ALA A 247 -10.16 -15.95 22.87
N PHE A 248 -9.71 -15.33 21.78
CA PHE A 248 -9.45 -13.89 21.73
C PHE A 248 -10.73 -13.04 21.79
N ARG A 249 -11.83 -13.52 21.17
CA ARG A 249 -13.14 -12.85 21.07
C ARG A 249 -13.01 -11.38 20.58
N PRO A 250 -12.56 -11.14 19.35
CA PRO A 250 -12.32 -9.79 18.86
C PRO A 250 -13.60 -8.93 18.82
N ASP A 251 -13.43 -7.63 19.03
CA ASP A 251 -14.47 -6.61 18.79
C ASP A 251 -14.52 -6.25 17.29
N VAL A 252 -13.35 -6.29 16.62
CA VAL A 252 -13.18 -6.06 15.18
C VAL A 252 -12.26 -7.13 14.59
N LEU A 253 -12.62 -7.64 13.42
CA LEU A 253 -11.82 -8.53 12.59
C LEU A 253 -11.43 -7.79 11.31
N VAL A 254 -10.14 -7.70 11.03
CA VAL A 254 -9.57 -7.07 9.83
C VAL A 254 -8.97 -8.15 8.95
N ILE A 255 -9.36 -8.17 7.68
CA ILE A 255 -8.80 -9.05 6.64
C ILE A 255 -8.16 -8.18 5.55
N GLY A 256 -6.95 -8.52 5.14
CA GLY A 256 -6.22 -7.92 4.02
C GLY A 256 -5.15 -8.89 3.52
N GLY A 257 -4.31 -8.43 2.59
CA GLY A 257 -3.22 -9.23 2.03
C GLY A 257 -3.63 -10.16 0.88
N LEU A 258 -4.92 -10.17 0.49
CA LEU A 258 -5.45 -11.07 -0.54
C LEU A 258 -4.95 -10.74 -1.95
N GLN A 259 -4.41 -9.55 -2.19
CA GLN A 259 -3.77 -9.20 -3.45
C GLN A 259 -2.57 -10.10 -3.79
N LEU A 260 -1.96 -10.73 -2.77
CA LEU A 260 -0.85 -11.66 -2.96
C LEU A 260 -1.28 -12.98 -3.62
N MET A 261 -2.59 -13.21 -3.76
CA MET A 261 -3.15 -14.31 -4.55
C MET A 261 -3.19 -13.98 -6.05
N ASP A 262 -3.09 -12.70 -6.41
CA ASP A 262 -3.18 -12.26 -7.80
C ASP A 262 -1.87 -12.49 -8.57
N GLY A 263 -1.98 -12.87 -9.85
CA GLY A 263 -0.81 -13.12 -10.71
C GLY A 263 0.05 -14.33 -10.33
N ILE A 264 -0.41 -15.19 -9.41
CA ILE A 264 0.29 -16.41 -9.01
C ILE A 264 -0.02 -17.57 -9.97
N PRO A 265 0.98 -18.33 -10.43
CA PRO A 265 0.76 -19.52 -11.25
C PRO A 265 0.28 -20.69 -10.38
N TYR A 266 -1.03 -20.78 -10.15
CA TYR A 266 -1.64 -21.91 -9.47
C TYR A 266 -1.60 -23.16 -10.35
N ALA A 267 -1.12 -24.28 -9.80
CA ALA A 267 -1.07 -25.56 -10.52
C ALA A 267 -2.48 -26.09 -10.83
N ASN A 268 -3.44 -25.77 -9.97
CA ASN A 268 -4.85 -26.06 -10.15
C ASN A 268 -5.62 -24.72 -10.24
N SER A 269 -6.30 -24.48 -11.37
CA SER A 269 -7.06 -23.25 -11.57
C SER A 269 -8.24 -23.06 -10.61
N SER A 270 -8.70 -24.12 -9.93
CA SER A 270 -9.74 -24.02 -8.89
C SER A 270 -9.21 -23.74 -7.48
N GLU A 271 -7.89 -23.77 -7.27
CA GLU A 271 -7.27 -23.53 -5.95
C GLU A 271 -7.62 -22.15 -5.36
N PRO A 272 -7.57 -21.02 -6.11
CA PRO A 272 -7.90 -19.71 -5.56
C PRO A 272 -9.35 -19.60 -5.08
N GLU A 273 -10.30 -20.13 -5.86
CA GLU A 273 -11.71 -20.13 -5.49
C GLU A 273 -11.95 -21.00 -4.26
N ALA A 274 -11.31 -22.16 -4.14
CA ALA A 274 -11.42 -23.01 -2.96
C ALA A 274 -10.89 -22.31 -1.70
N LEU A 275 -9.74 -21.63 -1.80
CA LEU A 275 -9.14 -20.87 -0.70
C LEU A 275 -10.04 -19.70 -0.26
N LEU A 276 -10.52 -18.90 -1.21
CA LEU A 276 -11.40 -17.77 -0.93
C LEU A 276 -12.77 -18.23 -0.42
N SER A 277 -13.31 -19.33 -0.95
CA SER A 277 -14.55 -19.93 -0.46
C SER A 277 -14.43 -20.39 1.00
N ASN A 278 -13.33 -21.06 1.36
CA ASN A 278 -13.04 -21.43 2.75
C ASN A 278 -12.91 -20.20 3.66
N LEU A 279 -12.25 -19.14 3.20
CA LEU A 279 -12.17 -17.87 3.92
C LEU A 279 -13.56 -17.24 4.10
N GLY A 280 -14.38 -17.20 3.05
CA GLY A 280 -15.73 -16.67 3.09
C GLY A 280 -16.64 -17.43 4.06
N GLY A 281 -16.55 -18.77 4.07
CA GLY A 281 -17.20 -19.63 5.06
C GLY A 281 -16.85 -19.21 6.49
N PHE A 282 -15.57 -19.09 6.79
CA PHE A 282 -15.10 -18.59 8.10
C PHE A 282 -15.65 -17.20 8.45
N LEU A 283 -15.61 -16.25 7.51
CA LEU A 283 -16.10 -14.89 7.76
C LEU A 283 -17.61 -14.86 8.03
N SER A 284 -18.38 -15.70 7.33
CA SER A 284 -19.83 -15.81 7.52
C SER A 284 -20.23 -16.39 8.89
N GLU A 285 -19.39 -17.25 9.47
CA GLU A 285 -19.58 -17.81 10.81
C GLU A 285 -19.36 -16.77 11.92
N GLN A 286 -18.61 -15.70 11.63
CA GLN A 286 -18.36 -14.65 12.61
C GLN A 286 -19.63 -13.80 12.71
N THR A 287 -20.28 -13.78 13.88
CA THR A 287 -21.51 -12.99 14.11
C THR A 287 -21.28 -11.80 15.05
N GLN A 288 -20.26 -11.87 15.90
CA GLN A 288 -19.97 -10.87 16.92
C GLN A 288 -19.11 -9.69 16.42
N PRO A 289 -17.90 -9.92 15.85
CA PRO A 289 -17.04 -8.80 15.45
C PRO A 289 -17.60 -8.05 14.23
N LEU A 290 -17.30 -6.76 14.15
CA LEU A 290 -17.34 -6.03 12.88
C LEU A 290 -16.20 -6.52 11.98
N ILE A 291 -16.48 -6.76 10.71
CA ILE A 291 -15.48 -7.22 9.73
C ILE A 291 -15.10 -6.05 8.83
N HIS A 292 -13.80 -5.76 8.76
CA HIS A 292 -13.22 -4.80 7.85
C HIS A 292 -12.35 -5.53 6.82
N PHE A 293 -12.59 -5.27 5.55
CA PHE A 293 -11.71 -5.72 4.48
C PHE A 293 -10.82 -4.55 4.03
N GLU A 294 -9.52 -4.65 4.25
CA GLU A 294 -8.54 -3.74 3.67
C GLU A 294 -8.19 -4.26 2.27
N MET A 295 -8.77 -3.62 1.26
CA MET A 295 -8.51 -3.93 -0.14
C MET A 295 -7.15 -3.38 -0.55
N ALA A 296 -6.51 -4.07 -1.49
CA ALA A 296 -5.33 -3.63 -2.18
C ALA A 296 -5.50 -3.84 -3.69
N SER A 297 -4.45 -3.57 -4.46
CA SER A 297 -4.50 -3.64 -5.93
C SER A 297 -4.70 -5.08 -6.46
N PHE A 298 -5.69 -5.25 -7.34
CA PHE A 298 -5.90 -6.46 -8.15
C PHE A 298 -5.85 -6.09 -9.63
N ALA A 299 -5.03 -6.81 -10.40
CA ALA A 299 -4.94 -6.75 -11.85
C ALA A 299 -5.87 -7.77 -12.54
N ASP A 300 -6.08 -8.95 -11.96
CA ASP A 300 -6.96 -9.98 -12.53
C ASP A 300 -8.43 -9.74 -12.13
N ALA A 301 -9.29 -9.67 -13.16
CA ALA A 301 -10.72 -9.41 -13.00
C ALA A 301 -11.45 -10.53 -12.26
N ASP A 302 -11.07 -11.78 -12.53
CA ASP A 302 -11.72 -12.96 -12.00
C ASP A 302 -11.30 -13.21 -10.55
N MET A 303 -10.02 -12.97 -10.22
CA MET A 303 -9.56 -12.93 -8.84
C MET A 303 -10.33 -11.88 -8.02
N LEU A 304 -10.47 -10.65 -8.53
CA LEU A 304 -11.24 -9.61 -7.83
C LEU A 304 -12.72 -10.01 -7.67
N LYS A 305 -13.34 -10.66 -8.66
CA LYS A 305 -14.71 -11.19 -8.53
C LYS A 305 -14.82 -12.25 -7.43
N LEU A 306 -13.84 -13.13 -7.29
CA LEU A 306 -13.81 -14.12 -6.21
C LEU A 306 -13.69 -13.44 -4.83
N VAL A 307 -12.81 -12.44 -4.71
CA VAL A 307 -12.66 -11.65 -3.46
C VAL A 307 -13.95 -10.91 -3.12
N ILE A 308 -14.62 -10.30 -4.12
CA ILE A 308 -15.93 -9.67 -3.93
C ILE A 308 -16.94 -10.69 -3.38
N ARG A 309 -17.07 -11.84 -4.05
CA ARG A 309 -18.05 -12.89 -3.72
C ARG A 309 -17.84 -13.49 -2.33
N HIS A 310 -16.59 -13.77 -1.95
CA HIS A 310 -16.32 -14.54 -0.75
C HIS A 310 -15.92 -13.68 0.45
N VAL A 311 -15.34 -12.50 0.24
CA VAL A 311 -14.78 -11.67 1.31
C VAL A 311 -15.61 -10.40 1.49
N LEU A 312 -15.78 -9.62 0.43
CA LEU A 312 -16.49 -8.33 0.52
C LEU A 312 -17.97 -8.52 0.87
N SER A 313 -18.62 -9.56 0.35
CA SER A 313 -19.98 -10.00 0.73
C SER A 313 -20.13 -10.39 2.21
N ASN A 314 -19.03 -10.58 2.93
CA ASN A 314 -19.01 -10.91 4.36
C ASN A 314 -18.39 -9.78 5.21
N ALA A 315 -18.24 -8.56 4.68
CA ALA A 315 -17.65 -7.43 5.39
C ALA A 315 -18.70 -6.37 5.80
N ASP A 316 -18.50 -5.69 6.94
CA ASP A 316 -19.26 -4.49 7.33
C ASP A 316 -18.59 -3.21 6.82
N SER A 317 -17.29 -3.25 6.59
CA SER A 317 -16.48 -2.11 6.18
C SER A 317 -15.46 -2.51 5.12
N VAL A 318 -15.14 -1.58 4.23
CA VAL A 318 -14.01 -1.72 3.29
C VAL A 318 -13.09 -0.49 3.39
N GLY A 319 -11.78 -0.72 3.32
CA GLY A 319 -10.72 0.29 3.21
C GLY A 319 -10.01 0.14 1.86
N LEU A 320 -9.68 1.28 1.22
CA LEU A 320 -9.14 1.31 -0.14
C LEU A 320 -8.64 2.72 -0.53
N ASN A 321 -7.76 2.81 -1.52
CA ASN A 321 -7.16 4.04 -2.03
C ASN A 321 -7.74 4.57 -3.35
N GLU A 322 -7.11 5.60 -3.93
CA GLU A 322 -7.50 6.21 -5.21
C GLU A 322 -7.34 5.31 -6.45
N GLN A 323 -6.61 4.21 -6.34
CA GLN A 323 -6.45 3.22 -7.41
C GLN A 323 -7.50 2.11 -7.26
N GLU A 324 -7.68 1.61 -6.05
CA GLU A 324 -8.60 0.52 -5.76
C GLU A 324 -10.07 0.93 -5.89
N LEU A 325 -10.46 2.15 -5.49
CA LEU A 325 -11.85 2.63 -5.60
C LEU A 325 -12.39 2.55 -7.03
N PRO A 326 -11.79 3.25 -8.01
CA PRO A 326 -12.30 3.21 -9.38
C PRO A 326 -12.18 1.81 -10.00
N ASN A 327 -11.18 1.01 -9.62
CA ASN A 327 -11.05 -0.37 -10.10
C ASN A 327 -12.19 -1.27 -9.61
N LEU A 328 -12.51 -1.22 -8.31
CA LEU A 328 -13.61 -1.99 -7.73
C LEU A 328 -14.96 -1.58 -8.33
N VAL A 329 -15.21 -0.27 -8.49
CA VAL A 329 -16.42 0.23 -9.15
C VAL A 329 -16.51 -0.27 -10.60
N SER A 330 -15.41 -0.19 -11.36
CA SER A 330 -15.37 -0.65 -12.74
C SER A 330 -15.67 -2.15 -12.87
N VAL A 331 -15.10 -2.99 -12.01
CA VAL A 331 -15.37 -4.44 -12.04
C VAL A 331 -16.81 -4.75 -11.65
N LEU A 332 -17.37 -4.08 -10.65
CA LEU A 332 -18.77 -4.28 -10.26
C LEU A 332 -19.77 -3.86 -11.35
N GLU A 333 -19.49 -2.78 -12.07
CA GLU A 333 -20.41 -2.24 -13.07
C GLU A 333 -20.21 -2.81 -14.48
N THR A 334 -18.98 -3.17 -14.84
CA THR A 334 -18.61 -3.54 -16.23
C THR A 334 -17.97 -4.93 -16.33
N GLY A 335 -17.60 -5.55 -15.21
CA GLY A 335 -16.86 -6.81 -15.17
C GLY A 335 -15.39 -6.71 -15.56
N LYS A 336 -14.85 -5.51 -15.78
CA LYS A 336 -13.47 -5.28 -16.25
C LYS A 336 -12.68 -4.34 -15.34
N PRO A 337 -11.40 -4.62 -15.06
CA PRO A 337 -10.54 -3.76 -14.27
C PRO A 337 -10.10 -2.55 -15.09
N ILE A 338 -9.71 -1.48 -14.40
CA ILE A 338 -9.05 -0.34 -15.04
C ILE A 338 -7.54 -0.50 -14.97
N VAL A 339 -6.85 -0.03 -16.00
CA VAL A 339 -5.38 -0.14 -16.08
C VAL A 339 -4.67 1.04 -15.40
N LEU A 340 -5.30 2.22 -15.39
CA LEU A 340 -4.70 3.44 -14.86
C LEU A 340 -5.73 4.29 -14.11
N SER A 341 -5.32 4.82 -12.96
CA SER A 341 -6.03 5.86 -12.22
C SER A 341 -5.14 7.10 -12.03
N ALA A 342 -5.77 8.25 -11.79
CA ALA A 342 -5.03 9.47 -11.50
C ALA A 342 -4.47 9.43 -10.08
N ALA A 343 -3.18 9.75 -9.91
CA ALA A 343 -2.52 9.80 -8.59
C ALA A 343 -3.08 10.90 -7.67
N TYR A 344 -3.67 11.95 -8.25
CA TYR A 344 -4.29 13.07 -7.52
C TYR A 344 -5.70 13.33 -8.03
N PRO A 345 -6.66 12.45 -7.73
CA PRO A 345 -8.00 12.59 -8.26
C PRO A 345 -8.72 13.77 -7.60
N ARG A 346 -9.71 14.34 -8.31
CA ARG A 346 -10.60 15.35 -7.72
C ARG A 346 -11.41 14.72 -6.58
N VAL A 347 -11.49 15.41 -5.45
CA VAL A 347 -12.29 14.99 -4.28
C VAL A 347 -13.72 14.63 -4.68
N ALA A 348 -14.38 15.48 -5.47
CA ALA A 348 -15.75 15.24 -5.93
C ALA A 348 -15.91 13.90 -6.67
N THR A 349 -15.00 13.60 -7.61
CA THR A 349 -15.01 12.34 -8.36
C THR A 349 -14.89 11.13 -7.45
N MET A 350 -13.99 11.18 -6.48
CA MET A 350 -13.82 10.08 -5.53
C MET A 350 -15.03 9.91 -4.62
N LEU A 351 -15.63 10.99 -4.12
CA LEU A 351 -16.85 10.92 -3.32
C LEU A 351 -18.04 10.35 -4.11
N ASP A 352 -18.16 10.67 -5.40
CA ASP A 352 -19.19 10.09 -6.27
C ASP A 352 -18.96 8.60 -6.51
N LEU A 353 -17.70 8.18 -6.72
CA LEU A 353 -17.35 6.76 -6.80
C LEU A 353 -17.63 6.02 -5.50
N MET A 354 -17.39 6.63 -4.33
CA MET A 354 -17.75 6.02 -3.04
C MET A 354 -19.27 5.79 -2.93
N ARG A 355 -20.10 6.72 -3.43
CA ARG A 355 -21.56 6.57 -3.43
C ARG A 355 -22.01 5.46 -4.39
N ARG A 356 -21.40 5.39 -5.58
CA ARG A 356 -21.66 4.32 -6.56
C ARG A 356 -21.25 2.96 -6.04
N LEU A 357 -20.07 2.87 -5.43
CA LEU A 357 -19.60 1.66 -4.77
C LEU A 357 -20.60 1.25 -3.68
N TYR A 358 -20.95 2.17 -2.77
CA TYR A 358 -21.93 1.87 -1.72
C TYR A 358 -23.26 1.37 -2.28
N ALA A 359 -23.76 1.95 -3.39
CA ALA A 359 -24.97 1.47 -4.05
C ALA A 359 -24.80 0.06 -4.61
N ALA A 360 -23.72 -0.21 -5.35
CA ALA A 360 -23.44 -1.52 -5.95
C ALA A 360 -23.26 -2.62 -4.89
N LEU A 361 -22.64 -2.31 -3.75
CA LEU A 361 -22.41 -3.27 -2.66
C LEU A 361 -23.69 -3.67 -1.92
N ARG A 362 -24.78 -2.89 -2.02
CA ARG A 362 -26.06 -3.25 -1.38
C ARG A 362 -26.70 -4.48 -2.00
N ASP A 363 -26.47 -4.70 -3.28
CA ASP A 363 -27.09 -5.76 -4.06
C ASP A 363 -26.24 -7.05 -4.06
N LEU A 364 -25.07 -7.03 -3.40
CA LEU A 364 -24.24 -8.22 -3.30
C LEU A 364 -24.94 -9.29 -2.44
N PRO A 365 -24.94 -10.56 -2.89
CA PRO A 365 -25.42 -11.68 -2.10
C PRO A 365 -24.48 -11.90 -0.91
N GLY A 366 -25.02 -12.12 0.28
CA GLY A 366 -24.25 -12.33 1.49
C GLY A 366 -25.08 -12.10 2.75
N GLY A 367 -24.52 -12.49 3.91
CA GLY A 367 -25.15 -12.25 5.21
C GLY A 367 -24.86 -10.86 5.78
N ARG A 368 -23.87 -10.14 5.24
CA ARG A 368 -23.44 -8.82 5.70
C ARG A 368 -23.49 -7.82 4.55
N HIS A 369 -23.76 -6.57 4.90
CA HIS A 369 -23.76 -5.46 3.96
C HIS A 369 -22.75 -4.41 4.40
N VAL A 370 -21.90 -3.99 3.46
CA VAL A 370 -20.94 -2.91 3.69
C VAL A 370 -21.71 -1.64 4.05
N SER A 371 -21.43 -1.14 5.26
CA SER A 371 -22.05 0.06 5.83
C SER A 371 -21.03 1.15 6.15
N ARG A 372 -19.75 0.89 5.88
CA ARG A 372 -18.65 1.85 5.98
C ARG A 372 -17.65 1.68 4.83
N ILE A 373 -17.29 2.79 4.19
CA ILE A 373 -16.19 2.85 3.21
C ILE A 373 -15.20 3.87 3.72
N HIS A 374 -13.93 3.48 3.87
CA HIS A 374 -12.84 4.37 4.22
C HIS A 374 -11.92 4.51 3.02
N LEU A 375 -12.05 5.64 2.32
CA LEU A 375 -11.14 6.01 1.26
C LEU A 375 -9.93 6.74 1.85
N HIS A 376 -8.74 6.25 1.56
CA HIS A 376 -7.48 6.90 1.93
C HIS A 376 -6.68 7.23 0.68
N THR A 377 -6.47 8.52 0.40
CA THR A 377 -5.65 8.96 -0.74
C THR A 377 -4.45 9.74 -0.23
N LEU A 378 -3.47 9.98 -1.11
CA LEU A 378 -2.33 10.82 -0.78
C LEU A 378 -2.73 12.25 -0.34
N GLY A 379 -3.74 12.84 -0.97
CA GLY A 379 -4.14 14.24 -0.74
C GLY A 379 -5.22 14.43 0.31
N PHE A 380 -6.06 13.42 0.57
CA PHE A 380 -7.16 13.49 1.54
C PHE A 380 -7.67 12.10 1.93
N GLN A 381 -8.41 12.02 3.02
CA GLN A 381 -9.17 10.82 3.40
C GLN A 381 -10.65 11.13 3.53
N ALA A 382 -11.51 10.14 3.27
CA ALA A 382 -12.94 10.26 3.40
C ALA A 382 -13.55 8.99 4.01
N ILE A 383 -14.50 9.16 4.92
CA ILE A 383 -15.25 8.06 5.53
C ILE A 383 -16.73 8.24 5.18
N LEU A 384 -17.28 7.28 4.44
CA LEU A 384 -18.72 7.15 4.20
C LEU A 384 -19.26 6.13 5.20
N THR A 385 -20.33 6.50 5.92
CA THR A 385 -21.05 5.58 6.82
C THR A 385 -22.54 5.65 6.52
N ARG A 386 -23.21 4.49 6.53
CA ARG A 386 -24.67 4.42 6.46
C ARG A 386 -25.28 5.12 7.69
N SER A 387 -26.30 5.94 7.47
CA SER A 387 -27.09 6.53 8.55
C SER A 387 -27.76 5.45 9.41
N ASN A 388 -27.83 5.68 10.72
CA ASN A 388 -28.39 4.72 11.69
C ASN A 388 -27.68 3.35 11.71
N SER A 389 -26.39 3.32 11.35
CA SER A 389 -25.54 2.13 11.51
C SER A 389 -24.86 2.12 12.88
N ARG A 390 -24.11 1.04 13.16
CA ARG A 390 -23.30 0.91 14.37
C ARG A 390 -22.07 1.83 14.39
N TRP A 391 -21.77 2.51 13.29
CA TRP A 391 -20.60 3.38 13.17
C TRP A 391 -20.86 4.73 13.85
N VAL A 392 -20.10 5.01 14.90
CA VAL A 392 -20.12 6.25 15.67
C VAL A 392 -18.78 6.98 15.56
N ASN A 393 -18.76 8.27 15.92
CA ASN A 393 -17.53 9.09 15.97
C ASN A 393 -16.75 9.19 14.65
N SER A 394 -17.42 9.13 13.49
CA SER A 394 -16.76 9.18 12.17
C SER A 394 -15.87 10.40 11.96
N ARG A 395 -16.21 11.55 12.57
CA ARG A 395 -15.37 12.76 12.54
C ARG A 395 -14.03 12.54 13.23
N SER A 396 -14.03 12.02 14.45
CA SER A 396 -12.82 11.70 15.22
C SER A 396 -12.00 10.61 14.53
N ALA A 397 -12.66 9.60 13.96
CA ALA A 397 -12.00 8.55 13.20
C ALA A 397 -11.27 9.11 11.96
N ALA A 398 -11.91 9.99 11.18
CA ALA A 398 -11.30 10.63 10.02
C ALA A 398 -10.10 11.52 10.41
N ALA A 399 -10.26 12.31 11.48
CA ALA A 399 -9.17 13.14 12.01
C ALA A 399 -7.97 12.30 12.45
N ARG A 400 -8.20 11.25 13.26
CA ARG A 400 -7.14 10.33 13.70
C ARG A 400 -6.43 9.66 12.52
N ALA A 401 -7.18 9.16 11.54
CA ALA A 401 -6.59 8.50 10.38
C ALA A 401 -5.69 9.44 9.57
N ALA A 402 -6.09 10.70 9.38
CA ALA A 402 -5.28 11.72 8.72
C ALA A 402 -4.01 12.09 9.51
N LEU A 403 -4.15 12.32 10.83
CA LEU A 403 -3.02 12.68 11.70
C LEU A 403 -2.01 11.54 11.84
N VAL A 404 -2.48 10.29 11.95
CA VAL A 404 -1.63 9.10 12.01
C VAL A 404 -0.81 8.95 10.74
N ALA A 405 -1.42 9.15 9.57
CA ALA A 405 -0.69 9.12 8.30
C ALA A 405 0.44 10.17 8.29
N HIS A 406 0.14 11.41 8.68
CA HIS A 406 1.14 12.48 8.78
C HIS A 406 2.27 12.14 9.75
N ARG A 407 1.94 11.77 11.00
CA ARG A 407 2.91 11.41 12.04
C ARG A 407 3.82 10.25 11.60
N PHE A 408 3.25 9.25 10.94
CA PHE A 408 4.00 8.10 10.43
C PHE A 408 4.97 8.52 9.31
N THR A 409 4.49 9.25 8.30
CA THR A 409 5.32 9.67 7.16
C THR A 409 6.43 10.65 7.57
N CYS A 410 6.12 11.60 8.45
CA CYS A 410 7.09 12.61 8.89
C CYS A 410 7.95 12.15 10.09
N SER A 411 7.66 10.99 10.69
CA SER A 411 8.33 10.50 11.90
C SER A 411 8.30 11.51 13.07
N VAL A 412 7.18 12.21 13.23
CA VAL A 412 6.96 13.21 14.29
C VAL A 412 5.82 12.77 15.22
N PRO A 413 5.89 13.10 16.53
CA PRO A 413 4.85 12.72 17.48
C PRO A 413 3.56 13.55 17.31
N ASP A 414 3.69 14.80 16.88
CA ASP A 414 2.61 15.79 16.84
C ASP A 414 2.59 16.55 15.52
N VAL A 415 1.52 17.31 15.29
CA VAL A 415 1.31 18.15 14.10
C VAL A 415 1.40 19.61 14.53
N ASP A 416 2.27 20.39 13.88
CA ASP A 416 2.61 21.78 14.24
C ASP A 416 1.47 22.82 14.05
#